data_AF-A3ZYT2-F1
#
_entry.id   AF-A3ZYT2-F1
#
_cell.length_a   1.000
_cell.length_b   1.000
_cell.length_c   1.000
_cell.angle_alpha   90.00
_cell.angle_beta   90.00
_cell.angle_gamma   90.00
#
_symmetry.space_group_name_H-M   'P 1'
#
loop_
_entity.id
_entity.type
_entity.pdbx_description
1 polymer ?
#
loop_
_entity_poly.entity_id
_entity_poly.type
_entity_poly.pdbx_seq_one_letter_code
_entity_poly.pdbx_strand_id
1 'polypeptide(L)'
;MEDLRTNMTGLSRGGQFMIIDYSDVCDGSNACVVRYLFHASGELKSVDHAVFGSDASPIDLQKKMDAFLGELESYRLGDIRVQLFQVEIDGNTFGLVASEKTQSVNLEPGPILTFMGPWDGEYYT
;
A
#
# COMPACT_ATOMS: atom_id res chain seq x y z
N MET A 1 -6.35 4.30 -23.74
CA MET A 1 -5.55 3.45 -22.85
C MET A 1 -5.96 3.85 -21.46
N GLU A 2 -6.62 2.98 -20.69
CA GLU A 2 -6.97 3.29 -19.30
C GLU A 2 -5.67 3.40 -18.50
N ASP A 3 -5.57 4.48 -17.71
CA ASP A 3 -4.40 4.78 -16.87
C ASP A 3 -4.43 3.82 -15.67
N LEU A 4 -3.78 2.67 -15.80
CA LEU A 4 -3.69 1.66 -14.73
C LEU A 4 -2.75 2.18 -13.63
N ARG A 5 -3.25 2.24 -12.40
CA ARG A 5 -2.49 2.75 -11.24
C ARG A 5 -2.14 1.59 -10.34
N THR A 6 -0.86 1.39 -10.11
CA THR A 6 -0.35 0.35 -9.20
C THR A 6 -0.43 0.78 -7.73
N ASN A 7 -0.40 2.10 -7.48
CA ASN A 7 -0.39 2.64 -6.13
C ASN A 7 -1.23 3.92 -6.04
N MET A 8 -1.95 4.09 -4.93
CA MET A 8 -2.74 5.28 -4.66
C MET A 8 -2.65 5.68 -3.19
N THR A 9 -2.32 6.94 -2.94
CA THR A 9 -2.38 7.55 -1.62
C THR A 9 -3.32 8.74 -1.63
N GLY A 10 -3.89 9.05 -0.47
CA GLY A 10 -4.65 10.28 -0.34
C GLY A 10 -5.33 10.45 1.00
N LEU A 11 -6.16 11.48 1.04
CA LEU A 11 -6.95 11.88 2.18
C LEU A 11 -8.40 11.48 1.97
N SER A 12 -9.05 11.00 3.02
CA SER A 12 -10.49 10.77 3.07
C SER A 12 -11.09 11.45 4.30
N ARG A 13 -12.43 11.51 4.40
CA ARG A 13 -13.11 12.08 5.57
C ARG A 13 -12.66 11.44 6.90
N GLY A 14 -12.27 10.16 6.87
CA GLY A 14 -11.87 9.37 8.03
C GLY A 14 -10.37 9.42 8.36
N GLY A 15 -9.55 10.11 7.57
CA GLY A 15 -8.10 10.16 7.75
C GLY A 15 -7.36 10.06 6.42
N GLN A 16 -6.44 9.11 6.33
CA GLN A 16 -5.57 8.93 5.16
C GLN A 16 -5.68 7.49 4.66
N PHE A 17 -5.33 7.24 3.42
CA PHE A 17 -5.32 5.90 2.85
C PHE A 17 -4.11 5.67 1.95
N MET A 18 -3.75 4.39 1.84
CA MET A 18 -2.79 3.87 0.88
C MET A 18 -3.38 2.58 0.31
N ILE A 19 -3.45 2.47 -1.02
CA ILE A 19 -3.90 1.27 -1.73
C ILE A 19 -2.78 0.86 -2.67
N ILE A 20 -2.36 -0.39 -2.58
CA ILE A 20 -1.22 -0.95 -3.30
C ILE A 20 -1.64 -2.27 -3.93
N ASP A 21 -1.29 -2.47 -5.20
CA ASP A 21 -1.25 -3.80 -5.79
C ASP A 21 0.13 -4.45 -5.59
N TYR A 22 0.11 -5.72 -5.21
CA TYR A 22 1.29 -6.55 -5.03
C TYR A 22 1.15 -7.72 -6.00
N SER A 23 1.99 -7.76 -7.03
CA SER A 23 2.05 -8.88 -7.96
C SER A 23 2.96 -9.98 -7.41
N ASP A 24 2.49 -11.23 -7.42
CA ASP A 24 3.27 -12.43 -7.05
C ASP A 24 3.76 -12.48 -5.59
N VAL A 25 3.11 -11.76 -4.67
CA VAL A 25 3.58 -11.69 -3.27
C VAL A 25 2.63 -12.28 -2.24
N CYS A 26 1.33 -12.26 -2.49
CA CYS A 26 0.40 -12.90 -1.57
C CYS A 26 0.45 -14.42 -1.77
N ASP A 27 0.72 -15.18 -0.71
CA ASP A 27 0.68 -16.65 -0.69
C ASP A 27 1.45 -17.35 -1.84
N GLY A 28 2.65 -16.86 -2.17
CA GLY A 28 3.64 -17.61 -2.96
C GLY A 28 3.41 -17.71 -4.47
N SER A 29 2.53 -16.90 -5.06
CA SER A 29 2.42 -16.59 -6.51
C SER A 29 1.13 -15.82 -6.87
N ASN A 30 0.31 -15.47 -5.88
CA ASN A 30 -0.92 -14.74 -6.10
C ASN A 30 -0.68 -13.22 -6.07
N ALA A 31 -1.45 -12.50 -6.87
CA ALA A 31 -1.51 -11.05 -6.78
C ALA A 31 -2.47 -10.65 -5.66
N CYS A 32 -2.30 -9.47 -5.09
CA CYS A 32 -3.24 -8.93 -4.13
C CYS A 32 -3.32 -7.41 -4.17
N VAL A 33 -4.45 -6.89 -3.73
CA VAL A 33 -4.64 -5.46 -3.49
C VAL A 33 -4.82 -5.27 -2.00
N VAL A 34 -4.00 -4.40 -1.40
CA VAL A 34 -4.08 -4.09 0.03
C VAL A 34 -4.43 -2.61 0.21
N ARG A 35 -5.45 -2.34 1.03
CA ARG A 35 -5.82 -1.00 1.48
C ARG A 35 -5.46 -0.84 2.95
N TYR A 36 -4.62 0.15 3.22
CA TYR A 36 -4.32 0.64 4.55
C TYR A 36 -5.11 1.92 4.79
N LEU A 37 -5.82 1.99 5.91
CA LEU A 37 -6.42 3.21 6.42
C LEU A 37 -5.61 3.70 7.62
N PHE A 38 -5.37 5.00 7.68
CA PHE A 38 -4.61 5.63 8.75
C PHE A 38 -5.42 6.73 9.40
N HIS A 39 -5.13 6.99 10.67
CA HIS A 39 -5.51 8.22 11.32
C HIS A 39 -4.78 9.42 10.68
N ALA A 40 -5.27 10.64 10.92
CA ALA A 40 -4.60 11.85 10.49
C ALA A 40 -3.19 12.03 11.11
N SER A 41 -2.91 11.35 12.24
CA SER A 41 -1.59 11.27 12.88
C SER A 41 -0.61 10.36 12.12
N GLY A 42 -1.08 9.60 11.14
CA GLY A 42 -0.30 8.60 10.40
C GLY A 42 -0.23 7.23 11.06
N GLU A 43 -0.89 7.03 12.21
CA GLU A 43 -1.04 5.71 12.83
C GLU A 43 -1.97 4.83 12.00
N LEU A 44 -1.58 3.56 11.84
CA LEU A 44 -2.42 2.59 11.15
C LEU A 44 -3.73 2.37 11.91
N LYS A 45 -4.85 2.50 11.20
CA LYS A 45 -6.20 2.34 11.74
C LYS A 45 -6.79 0.98 11.39
N SER A 46 -6.70 0.57 10.13
CA SER A 46 -7.21 -0.72 9.66
C SER A 46 -6.58 -1.13 8.34
N VAL A 47 -6.68 -2.42 8.03
CA VAL A 47 -6.17 -3.01 6.79
C VAL A 47 -7.23 -3.91 6.20
N ASP A 48 -7.49 -3.73 4.91
CA ASP A 48 -8.31 -4.61 4.09
C ASP A 48 -7.47 -5.14 2.94
N HIS A 49 -7.71 -6.37 2.51
CA HIS A 49 -6.99 -6.94 1.36
C HIS A 49 -7.91 -7.83 0.53
N ALA A 50 -7.50 -8.08 -0.69
CA ALA A 50 -8.07 -9.11 -1.55
C ALA A 50 -6.95 -9.82 -2.30
N VAL A 51 -7.01 -11.15 -2.30
CA VAL A 51 -6.08 -12.02 -3.01
C VAL A 51 -6.70 -12.48 -4.32
N PHE A 52 -5.89 -12.56 -5.36
CA PHE A 52 -6.26 -12.92 -6.72
C PHE A 52 -5.35 -14.07 -7.19
N GLY A 53 -5.92 -15.02 -7.92
CA GLY A 53 -5.14 -16.10 -8.52
C GLY A 53 -4.03 -15.57 -9.44
N SER A 54 -3.04 -16.42 -9.74
CA SER A 54 -1.91 -16.10 -10.62
C SER A 54 -2.30 -15.76 -12.07
N ASP A 55 -3.56 -16.00 -12.47
CA ASP A 55 -4.13 -15.66 -13.77
C ASP A 55 -4.85 -14.30 -13.79
N ALA A 56 -4.87 -13.58 -12.67
CA ALA A 56 -5.54 -12.30 -12.56
C ALA A 56 -4.93 -11.25 -13.49
N SER A 57 -5.80 -10.53 -14.19
CA SER A 57 -5.35 -9.45 -15.07
C SER A 57 -5.12 -8.16 -14.28
N PRO A 58 -4.30 -7.22 -14.80
CA PRO A 58 -4.19 -5.87 -14.22
C PRO A 58 -5.53 -5.15 -14.08
N ILE A 59 -6.51 -5.47 -14.93
CA ILE A 59 -7.86 -4.90 -14.88
C ILE A 59 -8.62 -5.41 -13.64
N ASP A 60 -8.41 -6.66 -13.23
CA ASP A 60 -9.08 -7.22 -12.05
C ASP A 60 -8.55 -6.58 -10.76
N LEU A 61 -7.24 -6.35 -10.69
CA LEU A 61 -6.59 -5.59 -9.62
C LEU A 61 -7.11 -4.15 -9.57
N GLN A 62 -7.12 -3.44 -10.71
CA GLN A 62 -7.62 -2.08 -10.78
C GLN A 62 -9.08 -1.96 -10.34
N LYS A 63 -9.97 -2.87 -10.78
CA LYS A 63 -11.38 -2.90 -10.33
C LYS A 63 -11.50 -3.01 -8.81
N LYS A 64 -10.62 -3.78 -8.18
CA LYS A 64 -10.64 -3.91 -6.73
C LYS A 64 -10.11 -2.68 -6.02
N MET A 65 -9.07 -2.05 -6.57
CA MET A 65 -8.61 -0.76 -6.07
C MET A 65 -9.71 0.31 -6.18
N ASP A 66 -10.44 0.34 -7.30
CA ASP A 66 -11.56 1.24 -7.52
C ASP A 66 -12.72 0.95 -6.56
N ALA A 67 -13.01 -0.33 -6.29
CA ALA A 67 -13.99 -0.72 -5.28
C ALA A 67 -13.59 -0.23 -3.88
N PHE A 68 -12.31 -0.40 -3.53
CA PHE A 68 -11.76 0.13 -2.28
C PHE A 68 -11.80 1.65 -2.18
N LEU A 69 -11.62 2.37 -3.29
CA LEU A 69 -11.82 3.82 -3.35
C LEU A 69 -13.30 4.20 -3.23
N GLY A 70 -14.20 3.45 -3.87
CA GLY A 70 -15.64 3.69 -3.84
C GLY A 70 -16.27 3.53 -2.45
N GLU A 71 -15.64 2.76 -1.58
CA GLU A 71 -15.99 2.65 -0.16
C GLU A 71 -15.56 3.88 0.67
N LEU A 72 -14.67 4.74 0.14
CA LEU A 72 -14.32 6.01 0.76
C LEU A 72 -15.38 7.05 0.35
N GLU A 73 -16.28 7.44 1.28
CA GLU A 73 -17.37 8.40 1.03
C GLU A 73 -16.94 9.66 0.25
N SER A 74 -15.76 10.18 0.56
CA SER A 74 -15.11 11.28 -0.16
C SER A 74 -13.60 11.15 -0.02
N TYR A 75 -12.86 11.30 -1.12
CA TYR A 75 -11.41 11.25 -1.11
C TYR A 75 -10.76 12.27 -2.05
N ARG A 76 -9.50 12.60 -1.76
CA ARG A 76 -8.60 13.35 -2.64
C ARG A 76 -7.25 12.67 -2.66
N LEU A 77 -6.74 12.39 -3.85
CA LEU A 77 -5.39 11.86 -4.03
C LEU A 77 -4.33 12.90 -3.68
N GLY A 78 -3.23 12.45 -3.10
CA GLY A 78 -2.10 13.29 -2.73
C GLY A 78 -1.25 12.67 -1.62
N ASP A 79 -0.35 13.50 -1.09
CA ASP A 79 0.60 13.09 -0.08
C ASP A 79 -0.08 12.74 1.24
N ILE A 80 0.50 11.76 1.92
CA ILE A 80 0.06 11.29 3.24
C ILE A 80 1.24 11.31 4.21
N ARG A 81 0.93 11.32 5.51
CA ARG A 81 1.87 11.11 6.60
C ARG A 81 1.56 9.78 7.23
N VAL A 82 2.54 8.89 7.26
CA VAL A 82 2.41 7.55 7.86
C VAL A 82 3.53 7.33 8.86
N GLN A 83 3.21 6.67 9.97
CA GLN A 83 4.19 6.12 10.88
C GLN A 83 4.66 4.76 10.35
N LEU A 84 5.74 4.23 10.92
CA LEU A 84 6.09 2.83 10.69
C LEU A 84 4.95 1.94 11.17
N PHE A 85 4.66 0.91 10.41
CA PHE A 85 3.62 -0.05 10.75
C PHE A 85 3.97 -1.41 10.16
N GLN A 86 3.52 -2.45 10.84
CA GLN A 86 3.71 -3.84 10.41
C GLN A 86 2.42 -4.60 10.67
N VAL A 87 1.95 -5.33 9.67
CA VAL A 87 0.81 -6.25 9.77
C VAL A 87 1.14 -7.56 9.11
N GLU A 88 0.52 -8.64 9.59
CA GLU A 88 0.61 -9.96 8.99
C GLU A 88 -0.66 -10.24 8.19
N ILE A 89 -0.50 -10.59 6.92
CA ILE A 89 -1.59 -10.99 6.01
C ILE A 89 -1.20 -12.33 5.43
N ASP A 90 -2.00 -13.37 5.69
CA ASP A 90 -1.76 -14.74 5.21
C ASP A 90 -0.32 -15.24 5.46
N GLY A 91 0.23 -14.92 6.64
CA GLY A 91 1.58 -15.33 7.05
C GLY A 91 2.74 -14.56 6.40
N ASN A 92 2.43 -13.46 5.70
CA ASN A 92 3.41 -12.57 5.10
C ASN A 92 3.37 -11.20 5.79
N THR A 93 4.55 -10.62 5.98
CA THR A 93 4.70 -9.29 6.56
C THR A 93 4.44 -8.20 5.52
N PHE A 94 3.57 -7.26 5.87
CA PHE A 94 3.28 -6.06 5.08
C PHE A 94 3.49 -4.80 5.91
N GLY A 95 3.93 -3.73 5.25
CA GLY A 95 3.93 -2.39 5.82
C GLY A 95 5.26 -1.66 5.69
N LEU A 96 5.38 -0.53 6.39
CA LEU A 96 6.62 0.25 6.44
C LEU A 96 7.47 -0.20 7.63
N VAL A 97 8.41 -1.09 7.37
CA VAL A 97 9.20 -1.80 8.38
C VAL A 97 10.63 -1.26 8.41
N ALA A 98 11.13 -0.88 9.59
CA ALA A 98 12.52 -0.50 9.76
C ALA A 98 13.44 -1.71 9.75
N SER A 99 14.54 -1.62 9.00
CA SER A 99 15.64 -2.57 8.99
C SER A 99 16.87 -1.92 9.62
N GLU A 100 17.21 -2.34 10.85
CA GLU A 100 18.42 -1.88 11.53
C GLU A 100 19.70 -2.29 10.79
N LYS A 101 19.68 -3.46 10.15
CA LYS A 101 20.84 -4.00 9.42
C LYS A 101 21.24 -3.09 8.24
N THR A 102 20.26 -2.57 7.52
CA THR A 102 20.47 -1.72 6.34
C THR A 102 20.28 -0.24 6.64
N GLN A 103 19.92 0.12 7.89
CA GLN A 103 19.59 1.47 8.30
C GLN A 103 18.55 2.11 7.35
N SER A 104 17.52 1.32 7.02
CA SER A 104 16.49 1.71 6.04
C SER A 104 15.09 1.43 6.55
N VAL A 105 14.09 2.01 5.89
CA VAL A 105 12.68 1.59 6.01
C VAL A 105 12.30 0.93 4.70
N ASN A 106 11.64 -0.23 4.74
CA ASN A 106 11.18 -0.95 3.57
C ASN A 106 9.65 -0.98 3.55
N LEU A 107 9.06 -0.79 2.39
CA LEU A 107 7.67 -1.11 2.14
C LEU A 107 7.55 -2.59 1.79
N GLU A 108 7.25 -3.42 2.79
CA GLU A 108 7.11 -4.87 2.65
C GLU A 108 5.71 -5.27 2.12
N PRO A 109 5.58 -6.45 1.50
CA PRO A 109 6.63 -7.42 1.19
C PRO A 109 7.47 -7.08 -0.05
N GLY A 110 8.79 -7.24 0.10
CA GLY A 110 9.79 -6.98 -0.94
C GLY A 110 10.18 -5.50 -0.99
N PRO A 111 11.40 -5.13 -1.41
CA PRO A 111 11.81 -3.73 -1.45
C PRO A 111 11.19 -3.02 -2.66
N ILE A 112 9.85 -2.94 -2.72
CA ILE A 112 9.13 -2.14 -3.72
C ILE A 112 9.60 -0.69 -3.61
N LEU A 113 9.76 -0.22 -2.37
CA LEU A 113 10.36 1.07 -2.02
C LEU A 113 11.19 0.90 -0.74
N THR A 114 12.45 1.35 -0.78
CA THR A 114 13.34 1.42 0.38
C THR A 114 13.81 2.86 0.60
N PHE A 115 13.71 3.33 1.84
CA PHE A 115 14.06 4.68 2.25
C PHE A 115 15.34 4.65 3.08
N MET A 116 16.30 5.50 2.75
CA MET A 116 17.56 5.66 3.49
C MET A 116 17.76 7.13 3.85
N GLY A 117 18.26 7.38 5.06
CA GLY A 117 18.57 8.74 5.50
C GLY A 117 19.86 9.31 4.87
N PRO A 118 20.00 10.64 4.77
CA PRO A 118 18.98 11.66 5.04
C PRO A 118 17.93 11.72 3.91
N TRP A 119 16.64 11.63 4.28
CA TRP A 119 15.52 11.69 3.35
C TRP A 119 14.78 13.02 3.52
N ASP A 120 14.60 13.75 2.42
CA ASP A 120 13.95 15.07 2.38
C ASP A 120 12.47 15.02 1.96
N GLY A 121 11.93 13.81 1.78
CA GLY A 121 10.53 13.61 1.38
C GLY A 121 10.34 13.47 -0.13
N GLU A 122 11.38 13.62 -0.94
CA GLU A 122 11.30 13.40 -2.40
C GLU A 122 11.85 12.00 -2.77
N TYR A 123 11.31 11.43 -3.84
CA TYR A 123 11.92 10.27 -4.51
C TYR A 123 12.52 10.78 -5.82
N TYR A 124 13.80 10.51 -6.06
CA TYR A 124 14.36 10.67 -7.39
C TYR A 124 13.80 9.57 -8.28
N THR A 125 12.92 9.94 -9.21
CA THR A 125 12.49 9.11 -10.34
C THR A 125 13.59 8.96 -11.37
#